data_AF-V5HUI4-F1
#
_entry.id   AF-V5HUI4-F1
#
_cell.length_a   1.000
_cell.length_b   1.000
_cell.length_c   1.000
_cell.angle_alpha   90.00
_cell.angle_beta   90.00
_cell.angle_gamma   90.00
#
_symmetry.space_group_name_H-M   'P 1'
#
loop_
_entity.id
_entity.type
_entity.pdbx_description
1 polymer ?
#
loop_
_entity_poly.entity_id
_entity_poly.type
_entity_poly.pdbx_seq_one_letter_code
_entity_poly.pdbx_strand_id
1 'polypeptide(L)'
;MTTEVMRLINGALANFNSAEDFLLDQETWGRFMKYHWQAREPIVINKNFTVSPEQFEQWHAQLTRCGRQHAEYDPETGKIVFTPGHNPAKKTLHAAMNQWFGELEHRLRVGNGNDFRHDLADGFYLSGPHEGYYRTTDLHLRRADQEYPTLVVEMAFTESTETLFKRAKMWLDGTEGTTQLVILLDVKEGRAPSMYSRRVRQGNRIWGLTDDDIAARFPAFWPFYHHIMYWYYHMDLPLTGHFKVDMYIWGRHMPEPDKIWGCDFPNDYRIPPAEHPGNGIGRDSMFRFNGISIPFPIDDLVREGEKGRRYVSYERAANAAVEKLRSLGLPYTGYVARGDD
;
A
#
# COMPACT_ATOMS: atom_id res chain seq x y z
N MET A 1 -5.17 2.44 -13.51
CA MET A 1 -5.12 3.81 -12.98
C MET A 1 -6.07 4.68 -13.80
N THR A 2 -6.87 5.57 -13.21
CA THR A 2 -7.61 6.53 -14.03
C THR A 2 -6.61 7.58 -14.51
N THR A 3 -6.54 7.79 -15.83
CA THR A 3 -5.71 8.84 -16.46
C THR A 3 -5.94 10.22 -15.80
N GLU A 4 -7.11 10.41 -15.20
CA GLU A 4 -7.50 11.61 -14.48
C GLU A 4 -6.73 11.87 -13.19
N VAL A 5 -6.51 10.88 -12.31
CA VAL A 5 -5.75 11.08 -11.06
C VAL A 5 -4.31 11.51 -11.37
N MET A 6 -3.65 10.87 -12.34
CA MET A 6 -2.32 11.29 -12.76
C MET A 6 -2.31 12.66 -13.43
N ARG A 7 -3.35 13.01 -14.19
CA ARG A 7 -3.49 14.36 -14.76
C ARG A 7 -3.60 15.42 -13.65
N LEU A 8 -4.36 15.15 -12.60
CA LEU A 8 -4.52 16.04 -11.44
C LEU A 8 -3.22 16.16 -10.64
N ILE A 9 -2.54 15.04 -10.39
CA ILE A 9 -1.22 15.01 -9.73
C ILE A 9 -0.20 15.80 -10.55
N ASN A 10 -0.08 15.51 -11.85
CA ASN A 10 0.86 16.22 -12.72
C ASN A 10 0.51 17.71 -12.83
N GLY A 11 -0.78 18.07 -12.82
CA GLY A 11 -1.23 19.46 -12.79
C GLY A 11 -0.83 20.19 -11.51
N ALA A 12 -0.93 19.52 -10.34
CA ALA A 12 -0.43 20.08 -9.08
C ALA A 12 1.10 20.23 -9.10
N LEU A 13 1.81 19.19 -9.55
CA LEU A 13 3.29 19.18 -9.58
C LEU A 13 3.89 20.09 -10.66
N ALA A 14 3.11 20.54 -11.66
CA ALA A 14 3.61 21.37 -12.76
C ALA A 14 4.15 22.73 -12.30
N ASN A 15 3.72 23.20 -11.12
CA ASN A 15 4.17 24.46 -10.54
C ASN A 15 5.45 24.33 -9.70
N PHE A 16 5.90 23.10 -9.41
CA PHE A 16 7.14 22.84 -8.67
C PHE A 16 8.34 22.86 -9.61
N ASN A 17 9.11 23.94 -9.55
CA ASN A 17 10.32 24.18 -10.34
C ASN A 17 11.60 24.14 -9.50
N SER A 18 11.47 24.20 -8.17
CA SER A 18 12.56 24.20 -7.21
C SER A 18 12.17 23.50 -5.91
N ALA A 19 13.17 23.22 -5.05
CA ALA A 19 12.93 22.69 -3.72
C ALA A 19 12.17 23.68 -2.82
N GLU A 20 12.30 24.99 -3.08
CA GLU A 20 11.66 26.06 -2.32
C GLU A 20 10.14 26.09 -2.55
N ASP A 21 9.68 25.70 -3.74
CA ASP A 21 8.25 25.65 -4.07
C ASP A 21 7.48 24.67 -3.19
N PHE A 22 8.15 23.63 -2.67
CA PHE A 22 7.54 22.68 -1.75
C PHE A 22 7.17 23.29 -0.40
N LEU A 23 7.80 24.40 -0.02
CA LEU A 23 7.64 25.03 1.28
C LEU A 23 6.59 26.15 1.26
N LEU A 24 6.47 26.84 0.13
CA LEU A 24 5.67 28.05 0.00
C LEU A 24 4.24 27.79 -0.47
N ASP A 25 3.99 26.72 -1.23
CA ASP A 25 2.68 26.45 -1.83
C ASP A 25 1.91 25.34 -1.10
N GLN A 26 1.40 25.68 0.09
CA GLN A 26 0.61 24.77 0.94
C GLN A 26 -0.70 24.31 0.27
N GLU A 27 -1.29 25.12 -0.61
CA GLU A 27 -2.52 24.76 -1.32
C GLU A 27 -2.24 23.67 -2.36
N THR A 28 -1.22 23.86 -3.19
CA THR A 28 -0.79 22.84 -4.17
C THR A 28 -0.32 21.58 -3.45
N TRP A 29 0.38 21.70 -2.32
CA TRP A 29 0.75 20.56 -1.49
C TRP A 29 -0.46 19.79 -0.95
N GLY A 30 -1.46 20.47 -0.41
CA GLY A 30 -2.71 19.86 0.06
C GLY A 30 -3.44 19.12 -1.07
N ARG A 31 -3.51 19.73 -2.26
CA ARG A 31 -4.08 19.08 -3.46
C ARG A 31 -3.27 17.86 -3.88
N PHE A 32 -1.94 17.94 -3.90
CA PHE A 32 -1.08 16.80 -4.21
C PHE A 32 -1.34 15.64 -3.24
N MET A 33 -1.28 15.89 -1.93
CA MET A 33 -1.49 14.87 -0.92
C MET A 33 -2.86 14.19 -1.08
N LYS A 34 -3.92 14.98 -1.27
CA LYS A 34 -5.27 14.50 -1.57
C LYS A 34 -5.32 13.47 -2.70
N TYR A 35 -4.64 13.75 -3.82
CA TYR A 35 -4.63 12.84 -4.97
C TYR A 35 -3.60 11.71 -4.83
N HIS A 36 -2.50 11.94 -4.13
CA HIS A 36 -1.49 10.92 -3.84
C HIS A 36 -2.10 9.74 -3.07
N TRP A 37 -3.03 9.99 -2.14
CA TRP A 37 -3.79 8.92 -1.49
C TRP A 37 -4.66 8.09 -2.44
N GLN A 38 -4.80 8.45 -3.71
CA GLN A 38 -5.51 7.64 -4.71
C GLN A 38 -4.55 7.02 -5.72
N ALA A 39 -3.26 7.38 -5.65
CA ALA A 39 -2.24 6.81 -6.49
C ALA A 39 -1.98 5.35 -6.11
N ARG A 40 -1.73 4.54 -7.14
CA ARG A 40 -1.40 3.10 -7.00
C ARG A 40 0.06 2.81 -7.31
N GLU A 41 0.80 3.82 -7.73
CA GLU A 41 2.19 3.72 -8.14
C GLU A 41 2.98 4.84 -7.44
N PRO A 42 4.29 4.65 -7.22
CA PRO A 42 5.17 5.68 -6.71
C PRO A 42 5.17 6.94 -7.59
N ILE A 43 5.25 8.11 -6.97
CA ILE A 43 5.24 9.40 -7.67
C ILE A 43 6.55 10.13 -7.41
N VAL A 44 7.31 10.41 -8.47
CA VAL A 44 8.43 11.35 -8.40
C VAL A 44 7.87 12.78 -8.39
N ILE A 45 8.12 13.54 -7.33
CA ILE A 45 7.53 14.89 -7.17
C ILE A 45 8.39 16.00 -7.78
N ASN A 46 9.72 15.83 -7.84
CA ASN A 46 10.67 16.77 -8.43
C ASN A 46 11.12 16.29 -9.83
N LYS A 47 10.19 16.16 -10.79
CA LYS A 47 10.55 15.63 -12.12
C LYS A 47 11.55 16.51 -12.85
N ASN A 48 11.45 17.83 -12.69
CA ASN A 48 12.18 18.81 -13.50
C ASN A 48 13.47 19.35 -12.87
N PHE A 49 13.77 18.98 -11.62
CA PHE A 49 14.95 19.44 -10.91
C PHE A 49 15.50 18.36 -9.99
N THR A 50 16.69 18.57 -9.45
CA THR A 50 17.32 17.68 -8.45
C THR A 50 17.33 18.38 -7.10
N VAL A 51 17.31 17.58 -6.05
CA VAL A 51 17.34 18.05 -4.65
C VAL A 51 18.58 17.45 -4.01
N SER A 52 19.34 18.23 -3.25
CA SER A 52 20.47 17.71 -2.46
C SER A 52 19.96 16.98 -1.20
N PRO A 53 20.77 16.11 -0.56
CA PRO A 53 20.37 15.44 0.68
C PRO A 53 19.95 16.43 1.77
N GLU A 54 20.65 17.56 1.92
CA GLU A 54 20.37 18.59 2.92
C GLU A 54 19.05 19.31 2.63
N GLN A 55 18.78 19.61 1.36
CA GLN A 55 17.51 20.21 0.94
C GLN A 55 16.34 19.25 1.19
N PHE A 56 16.53 17.95 0.92
CA PHE A 56 15.53 16.94 1.24
C PHE A 56 15.28 16.86 2.74
N GLU A 57 16.33 16.84 3.58
CA GLU A 57 16.19 16.78 5.04
C GLU A 57 15.42 17.98 5.60
N GLN A 58 15.80 19.19 5.17
CA GLN A 58 15.13 20.43 5.59
C GLN A 58 13.65 20.44 5.20
N TRP A 59 13.33 19.96 3.99
CA TRP A 59 11.95 19.87 3.52
C TRP A 59 11.17 18.76 4.25
N HIS A 60 11.76 17.57 4.40
CA HIS A 60 11.13 16.42 5.07
C HIS A 60 10.78 16.73 6.53
N ALA A 61 11.67 17.44 7.24
CA ALA A 61 11.45 17.92 8.58
C ALA A 61 10.27 18.90 8.72
N GLN A 62 9.76 19.47 7.62
CA GLN A 62 8.59 20.35 7.64
C GLN A 62 7.28 19.62 7.33
N LEU A 63 7.35 18.39 6.82
CA LEU A 63 6.16 17.61 6.52
C LEU A 63 5.44 17.16 7.79
N THR A 64 4.11 17.05 7.71
CA THR A 64 3.33 16.32 8.71
C THR A 64 3.67 14.83 8.67
N ARG A 65 3.28 14.07 9.71
CA ARG A 65 3.51 12.62 9.78
C ARG A 65 3.11 11.89 8.48
N CYS A 66 1.95 12.23 7.94
CA CYS A 66 1.43 11.65 6.71
C CYS A 66 2.25 11.97 5.45
N GLY A 67 3.01 13.06 5.43
CA GLY A 67 3.95 13.33 4.34
C GLY A 67 5.25 12.57 4.55
N ARG A 68 5.79 12.61 5.78
CA ARG A 68 7.10 12.03 6.12
C ARG A 68 7.20 10.53 5.86
N GLN A 69 6.13 9.79 6.19
CA GLN A 69 6.13 8.32 6.08
C GLN A 69 6.10 7.80 4.63
N HIS A 70 5.79 8.67 3.67
CA HIS A 70 5.64 8.30 2.26
C HIS A 70 6.75 8.83 1.38
N ALA A 71 7.55 9.78 1.86
CA ALA A 71 8.64 10.40 1.12
C ALA A 71 9.94 9.59 1.28
N GLU A 72 10.45 9.08 0.17
CA GLU A 72 11.76 8.46 0.04
C GLU A 72 12.68 9.33 -0.83
N TYR A 73 13.99 9.22 -0.66
CA TYR A 73 14.98 10.01 -1.40
C TYR A 73 16.07 9.13 -2.03
N ASP A 74 16.42 9.48 -3.26
CA ASP A 74 17.46 8.83 -4.05
C ASP A 74 18.59 9.85 -4.32
N PRO A 75 19.78 9.68 -3.69
CA PRO A 75 20.89 10.63 -3.81
C PRO A 75 21.58 10.60 -5.17
N GLU A 76 21.51 9.49 -5.91
CA GLU A 76 22.14 9.36 -7.23
C GLU A 76 21.41 10.20 -8.27
N THR A 77 20.09 10.24 -8.16
CA THR A 77 19.22 10.97 -9.09
C THR A 77 18.76 12.32 -8.52
N GLY A 78 18.97 12.54 -7.23
CA GLY A 78 18.44 13.68 -6.47
C GLY A 78 16.91 13.71 -6.48
N LYS A 79 16.23 12.57 -6.58
CA LYS A 79 14.78 12.47 -6.73
C LYS A 79 14.08 12.13 -5.41
N ILE A 80 12.92 12.73 -5.22
CA ILE A 80 12.01 12.44 -4.11
C ILE A 80 10.84 11.62 -4.64
N VAL A 81 10.65 10.45 -4.04
CA VAL A 81 9.63 9.48 -4.43
C VAL A 81 8.58 9.38 -3.33
N PHE A 82 7.32 9.57 -3.68
CA PHE A 82 6.19 9.34 -2.80
C PHE A 82 5.61 7.94 -3.01
N THR A 83 5.72 7.08 -2.01
CA THR A 83 5.18 5.71 -2.05
C THR A 83 3.68 5.72 -1.78
N PRO A 84 2.86 5.02 -2.60
CA PRO A 84 1.41 5.06 -2.47
C PRO A 84 0.95 4.50 -1.11
N GLY A 85 0.34 5.36 -0.30
CA GLY A 85 -0.06 5.01 1.07
C GLY A 85 -1.44 4.36 1.23
N HIS A 86 -2.32 4.50 0.24
CA HIS A 86 -3.69 3.98 0.35
C HIS A 86 -3.90 2.77 -0.55
N ASN A 87 -3.94 1.61 0.09
CA ASN A 87 -4.55 0.44 -0.49
C ASN A 87 -5.22 -0.37 0.61
N PRO A 88 -6.55 -0.63 0.55
CA PRO A 88 -7.24 -1.35 1.60
C PRO A 88 -6.71 -2.77 1.85
N ALA A 89 -6.24 -3.46 0.80
CA ALA A 89 -5.62 -4.78 0.94
C ALA A 89 -4.26 -4.68 1.63
N LYS A 90 -3.39 -3.76 1.22
CA LYS A 90 -2.12 -3.50 1.94
C LYS A 90 -2.37 -3.14 3.40
N LYS A 91 -3.34 -2.25 3.69
CA LYS A 91 -3.64 -1.79 5.06
C LYS A 91 -4.12 -2.89 6.00
N THR A 92 -4.94 -3.81 5.51
CA THR A 92 -5.45 -4.92 6.32
C THR A 92 -4.35 -5.94 6.60
N LEU A 93 -3.54 -6.29 5.60
CA LEU A 93 -2.35 -7.14 5.79
C LEU A 93 -1.31 -6.48 6.72
N HIS A 94 -1.12 -5.17 6.59
CA HIS A 94 -0.28 -4.38 7.49
C HIS A 94 -0.77 -4.45 8.93
N ALA A 95 -2.09 -4.37 9.16
CA ALA A 95 -2.66 -4.54 10.50
C ALA A 95 -2.40 -5.94 11.10
N ALA A 96 -2.50 -7.01 10.30
CA ALA A 96 -2.16 -8.36 10.73
C ALA A 96 -0.68 -8.48 11.14
N MET A 97 0.23 -7.99 10.29
CA MET A 97 1.66 -8.00 10.57
C MET A 97 2.00 -7.12 11.77
N ASN A 98 1.34 -5.98 11.94
CA ASN A 98 1.56 -5.10 13.10
C ASN A 98 1.17 -5.78 14.42
N GLN A 99 0.02 -6.45 14.45
CA GLN A 99 -0.40 -7.22 15.62
C GLN A 99 0.61 -8.33 15.94
N TRP A 100 1.10 -9.03 14.91
CA TRP A 100 2.11 -10.07 15.07
C TRP A 100 3.46 -9.52 15.56
N PHE A 101 3.90 -8.36 15.05
CA PHE A 101 5.10 -7.65 15.53
C PHE A 101 4.96 -7.22 17.00
N GLY A 102 3.79 -6.76 17.41
CA GLY A 102 3.53 -6.42 18.81
C GLY A 102 3.66 -7.62 19.75
N GLU A 103 3.19 -8.80 19.35
CA GLU A 103 3.38 -10.03 20.13
C GLU A 103 4.86 -10.48 20.13
N LEU A 104 5.56 -10.37 19.00
CA LEU A 104 6.99 -10.67 18.92
C LEU A 104 7.81 -9.74 19.82
N GLU A 105 7.55 -8.43 19.79
CA GLU A 105 8.16 -7.44 20.69
C GLU A 105 7.93 -7.83 22.16
N HIS A 106 6.67 -8.10 22.53
CA HIS A 106 6.31 -8.46 23.89
C HIS A 106 7.11 -9.68 24.38
N ARG A 107 7.18 -10.74 23.56
CA ARG A 107 7.94 -11.95 23.89
C ARG A 107 9.44 -11.72 23.97
N LEU A 108 10.01 -10.90 23.09
CA LEU A 108 11.43 -10.55 23.14
C LEU A 108 11.78 -9.78 24.41
N ARG A 109 10.90 -8.86 24.83
CA ARG A 109 11.09 -8.07 26.05
C ARG A 109 10.99 -8.96 27.30
N VAL A 110 10.01 -9.85 27.37
CA VAL A 110 9.81 -10.75 28.52
C VAL A 110 10.87 -11.85 28.56
N GLY A 111 11.19 -12.47 27.43
CA GLY A 111 12.06 -13.66 27.38
C GLY A 111 13.55 -13.34 27.45
N ASN A 112 13.98 -12.21 26.89
CA ASN A 112 15.40 -11.88 26.79
C ASN A 112 15.80 -10.60 27.55
N GLY A 113 14.84 -9.85 28.11
CA GLY A 113 15.09 -8.57 28.77
C GLY A 113 15.56 -7.45 27.82
N ASN A 114 15.55 -7.69 26.50
CA ASN A 114 15.99 -6.73 25.50
C ASN A 114 14.87 -5.69 25.25
N ASP A 115 15.22 -4.41 25.24
CA ASP A 115 14.29 -3.30 24.93
C ASP A 115 14.07 -3.19 23.42
N PHE A 116 13.35 -4.15 22.85
CA PHE A 116 12.85 -4.06 21.49
C PHE A 116 11.59 -3.20 21.43
N ARG A 117 11.44 -2.47 20.31
CA ARG A 117 10.25 -1.69 19.97
C ARG A 117 9.88 -1.96 18.54
N HIS A 118 8.60 -2.19 18.28
CA HIS A 118 8.05 -2.10 16.94
C HIS A 118 7.47 -0.72 16.74
N ASP A 119 7.79 -0.11 15.60
CA ASP A 119 7.25 1.19 15.22
C ASP A 119 6.55 1.08 13.86
N LEU A 120 5.54 1.92 13.70
CA LEU A 120 4.79 2.04 12.45
C LEU A 120 5.49 3.03 11.52
N ALA A 121 5.93 2.55 10.36
CA ALA A 121 6.47 3.34 9.26
C ALA A 121 7.36 4.51 9.70
N ASP A 122 8.65 4.24 9.80
CA ASP A 122 9.69 5.25 10.04
C ASP A 122 10.70 5.24 8.89
N GLY A 123 11.40 6.36 8.75
CA GLY A 123 12.37 6.56 7.68
C GLY A 123 13.80 6.67 8.19
N PHE A 124 14.71 6.09 7.41
CA PHE A 124 16.12 5.93 7.76
C PHE A 124 16.99 6.36 6.58
N TYR A 125 18.06 7.08 6.88
CA TYR A 125 19.17 7.22 5.94
C TYR A 125 19.98 5.95 5.98
N LEU A 126 20.15 5.31 4.83
CA LEU A 126 20.97 4.12 4.69
C LEU A 126 22.46 4.48 4.65
N SER A 127 23.29 3.50 4.96
CA SER A 127 24.75 3.59 5.00
C SER A 127 25.41 2.63 4.00
N GLY A 128 26.75 2.62 3.98
CA GLY A 128 27.54 1.69 3.17
C GLY A 128 27.28 1.84 1.66
N PRO A 129 26.99 0.76 0.91
CA PRO A 129 26.72 0.83 -0.53
C PRO A 129 25.50 1.66 -0.92
N HIS A 130 24.65 2.02 0.06
CA HIS A 130 23.45 2.82 -0.13
C HIS A 130 23.50 4.12 0.67
N GLU A 131 24.70 4.64 0.94
CA GLU A 131 24.87 5.89 1.67
C GLU A 131 24.06 7.04 1.07
N GLY A 132 23.33 7.76 1.93
CA GLY A 132 22.52 8.93 1.57
C GLY A 132 21.13 8.61 1.02
N TYR A 133 20.80 7.34 0.75
CA TYR A 133 19.44 6.95 0.42
C TYR A 133 18.54 7.08 1.64
N TYR A 134 17.40 7.77 1.51
CA TYR A 134 16.37 7.78 2.54
C TYR A 134 15.26 6.81 2.16
N ARG A 135 14.96 5.85 3.04
CA ARG A 135 13.92 4.84 2.82
C ARG A 135 12.98 4.77 4.00
N THR A 136 11.71 4.51 3.72
CA THR A 136 10.71 4.28 4.77
C THR A 136 10.35 2.80 4.81
N THR A 137 10.13 2.31 6.03
CA THR A 137 9.67 0.93 6.27
C THR A 137 8.15 0.89 6.28
N ASP A 138 7.53 -0.26 5.95
CA ASP A 138 6.11 -0.45 6.27
C ASP A 138 5.94 -0.79 7.76
N LEU A 139 6.76 -1.71 8.27
CA LEU A 139 6.91 -2.02 9.70
C LEU A 139 8.36 -2.36 9.99
N HIS A 140 8.81 -2.16 11.22
CA HIS A 140 10.10 -2.67 11.64
C HIS A 140 10.13 -2.98 13.14
N LEU A 141 11.12 -3.78 13.53
CA LEU A 141 11.48 -4.04 14.91
C LEU A 141 12.91 -3.61 15.12
N ARG A 142 13.15 -2.80 16.15
CA ARG A 142 14.46 -2.23 16.47
C ARG A 142 14.73 -2.35 17.96
N ARG A 143 16.00 -2.52 18.34
CA ARG A 143 16.40 -2.37 19.74
C ARG A 143 16.58 -0.90 20.08
N ALA A 144 16.23 -0.50 21.30
CA ALA A 144 16.31 0.91 21.72
C ALA A 144 17.74 1.51 21.64
N ASP A 145 18.78 0.67 21.66
CA ASP A 145 20.18 1.06 21.54
C ASP A 145 20.72 1.05 20.10
N GLN A 146 19.87 0.77 19.11
CA GLN A 146 20.25 0.70 17.71
C GLN A 146 19.66 1.85 16.90
N GLU A 147 20.44 2.35 15.95
CA GLU A 147 19.97 3.32 14.96
C GLU A 147 19.05 2.66 13.94
N TYR A 148 19.49 1.56 13.35
CA TYR A 148 18.80 0.82 12.29
C TYR A 148 17.87 -0.28 12.81
N PRO A 149 16.84 -0.66 12.05
CA PRO A 149 15.98 -1.79 12.40
C PRO A 149 16.71 -3.13 12.32
N THR A 150 16.38 -4.05 13.23
CA THR A 150 16.88 -5.44 13.19
C THR A 150 16.04 -6.31 12.25
N LEU A 151 14.73 -6.08 12.23
CA LEU A 151 13.77 -6.73 11.33
C LEU A 151 12.98 -5.66 10.58
N VAL A 152 12.77 -5.86 9.29
CA VAL A 152 11.93 -4.98 8.46
C VAL A 152 10.83 -5.80 7.80
N VAL A 153 9.65 -5.21 7.65
CA VAL A 153 8.61 -5.70 6.75
C VAL A 153 8.45 -4.69 5.61
N GLU A 154 8.48 -5.19 4.37
CA GLU A 154 8.12 -4.44 3.18
C GLU A 154 6.92 -5.11 2.50
N MET A 155 5.94 -4.30 2.09
CA MET A 155 4.74 -4.76 1.42
C MET A 155 4.60 -4.06 0.07
N ALA A 156 4.72 -4.84 -1.01
CA ALA A 156 4.41 -4.36 -2.35
C ALA A 156 2.93 -4.55 -2.65
N PHE A 157 2.31 -3.56 -3.31
CA PHE A 157 1.01 -3.72 -3.93
C PHE A 157 1.10 -3.38 -5.41
N THR A 158 0.86 -4.36 -6.29
CA THR A 158 0.90 -4.23 -7.77
C THR A 158 2.24 -3.80 -8.39
N GLU A 159 3.24 -3.41 -7.59
CA GLU A 159 4.63 -3.23 -8.02
C GLU A 159 5.24 -4.57 -8.46
N SER A 160 6.39 -4.55 -9.14
CA SER A 160 7.07 -5.79 -9.52
C SER A 160 7.70 -6.47 -8.29
N THR A 161 7.77 -7.80 -8.29
CA THR A 161 8.44 -8.56 -7.22
C THR A 161 9.94 -8.22 -7.17
N GLU A 162 10.55 -7.94 -8.33
CA GLU A 162 11.94 -7.50 -8.43
C GLU A 162 12.17 -6.15 -7.72
N THR A 163 11.25 -5.19 -7.85
CA THR A 163 11.30 -3.91 -7.14
C THR A 163 11.27 -4.12 -5.63
N LEU A 164 10.39 -5.00 -5.15
CA LEU A 164 10.30 -5.36 -3.73
C LEU A 164 11.62 -5.97 -3.24
N PHE A 165 12.22 -6.88 -4.02
CA PHE A 165 13.50 -7.50 -3.68
C PHE A 165 14.65 -6.48 -3.68
N LYS A 166 14.70 -5.55 -4.63
CA LYS A 166 15.71 -4.48 -4.63
C LYS A 166 15.62 -3.64 -3.35
N ARG A 167 14.40 -3.24 -2.93
CA ARG A 167 14.19 -2.51 -1.67
C ARG A 167 14.63 -3.32 -0.45
N ALA A 168 14.28 -4.61 -0.41
CA ALA A 168 14.73 -5.52 0.65
C ALA A 168 16.26 -5.62 0.75
N LYS A 169 16.94 -5.70 -0.40
CA LYS A 169 18.40 -5.77 -0.45
C LYS A 169 19.04 -4.48 0.07
N MET A 170 18.45 -3.32 -0.22
CA MET A 170 18.92 -2.04 0.31
C MET A 170 18.88 -2.02 1.85
N TRP A 171 17.86 -2.59 2.48
CA TRP A 171 17.82 -2.71 3.94
C TRP A 171 18.92 -3.63 4.50
N LEU A 172 19.17 -4.77 3.84
CA LEU A 172 20.19 -5.72 4.29
C LEU A 172 21.62 -5.17 4.14
N ASP A 173 21.88 -4.43 3.06
CA ASP A 173 23.20 -3.91 2.74
C ASP A 173 23.46 -2.52 3.34
N GLY A 174 22.40 -1.73 3.51
CA GLY A 174 22.46 -0.31 3.84
C GLY A 174 22.24 0.01 5.32
N THR A 175 22.43 -0.96 6.21
CA THR A 175 22.19 -0.78 7.67
C THR A 175 23.36 -1.26 8.52
N GLU A 176 24.57 -1.28 7.94
CA GLU A 176 25.80 -1.76 8.59
C GLU A 176 25.68 -3.17 9.18
N GLY A 177 24.77 -3.97 8.63
CA GLY A 177 24.52 -5.32 9.12
C GLY A 177 23.63 -5.41 10.36
N THR A 178 23.01 -4.30 10.76
CA THR A 178 22.02 -4.25 11.85
C THR A 178 20.74 -4.95 11.42
N THR A 179 20.24 -4.72 10.21
CA THR A 179 19.10 -5.48 9.68
C THR A 179 19.54 -6.91 9.36
N GLN A 180 18.97 -7.85 10.10
CA GLN A 180 19.31 -9.27 9.99
C GLN A 180 18.36 -10.01 9.04
N LEU A 181 17.12 -9.56 8.95
CA LEU A 181 16.06 -10.21 8.18
C LEU A 181 15.04 -9.18 7.70
N VAL A 182 14.62 -9.34 6.44
CA VAL A 182 13.48 -8.63 5.85
C VAL A 182 12.38 -9.64 5.53
N ILE A 183 11.16 -9.37 5.98
CA ILE A 183 9.94 -10.11 5.62
C ILE A 183 9.24 -9.33 4.50
N LEU A 184 8.88 -10.00 3.43
CA LEU A 184 8.33 -9.38 2.24
C LEU A 184 6.92 -9.90 1.99
N LEU A 185 5.93 -9.02 1.86
CA LEU A 185 4.61 -9.37 1.36
C LEU A 185 4.43 -8.82 -0.04
N ASP A 186 4.37 -9.72 -1.02
CA ASP A 186 4.09 -9.37 -2.40
C ASP A 186 2.60 -9.55 -2.70
N VAL A 187 1.86 -8.44 -2.75
CA VAL A 187 0.43 -8.42 -3.01
C VAL A 187 0.18 -8.07 -4.48
N LYS A 188 -0.36 -9.03 -5.22
CA LYS A 188 -0.76 -8.86 -6.62
C LYS A 188 -2.27 -8.84 -6.74
N GLU A 189 -2.76 -8.00 -7.64
CA GLU A 189 -4.14 -8.05 -8.10
C GLU A 189 -4.15 -8.19 -9.62
N GLY A 190 -4.85 -9.21 -10.12
CA GLY A 190 -5.13 -9.36 -11.54
C GLY A 190 -6.03 -8.23 -12.08
N ARG A 191 -6.26 -8.23 -13.39
CA ARG A 191 -7.14 -7.23 -13.99
C ARG A 191 -8.60 -7.47 -13.59
N ALA A 192 -9.20 -6.50 -12.92
CA ALA A 192 -10.63 -6.51 -12.64
C ALA A 192 -11.47 -6.26 -13.91
N PRO A 193 -12.74 -6.69 -13.94
CA PRO A 193 -13.67 -6.35 -15.00
C PRO A 193 -13.80 -4.83 -15.15
N SER A 194 -13.54 -4.32 -16.36
CA SER A 194 -13.73 -2.91 -16.65
C SER A 194 -15.22 -2.54 -16.60
N MET A 195 -15.53 -1.34 -16.11
CA MET A 195 -16.87 -0.73 -16.22
C MET A 195 -17.34 -0.60 -17.68
N TYR A 196 -16.39 -0.56 -18.62
CA TYR A 196 -16.64 -0.50 -20.06
C TYR A 196 -16.73 -1.89 -20.70
N SER A 197 -16.58 -2.97 -19.93
CA SER A 197 -16.72 -4.32 -20.47
C SER A 197 -18.16 -4.57 -20.92
N ARG A 198 -18.34 -5.38 -21.98
CA ARG A 198 -19.67 -5.77 -22.48
C ARG A 198 -20.55 -6.46 -21.43
N ARG A 199 -19.94 -6.99 -20.36
CA ARG A 199 -20.65 -7.59 -19.22
C ARG A 199 -21.31 -6.53 -18.34
N VAL A 200 -20.63 -5.41 -18.11
CA VAL A 200 -21.09 -4.30 -17.25
C VAL A 200 -21.91 -3.28 -18.02
N ARG A 201 -21.54 -3.01 -19.28
CA ARG A 201 -22.20 -2.06 -20.16
C ARG A 201 -22.85 -2.78 -21.35
N GLN A 202 -24.16 -2.65 -21.48
CA GLN A 202 -24.97 -3.25 -22.54
C GLN A 202 -25.73 -2.13 -23.27
N GLY A 203 -25.24 -1.76 -24.45
CA GLY A 203 -25.78 -0.61 -25.20
C GLY A 203 -25.61 0.70 -24.42
N ASN A 204 -26.71 1.41 -24.19
CA ASN A 204 -26.75 2.63 -23.39
C ASN A 204 -26.93 2.37 -21.88
N ARG A 205 -26.96 1.10 -21.44
CA ARG A 205 -27.13 0.74 -20.04
C ARG A 205 -25.81 0.38 -19.38
N ILE A 206 -25.61 0.85 -18.14
CA ILE A 206 -24.51 0.47 -17.25
C ILE A 206 -25.11 0.00 -15.92
N TRP A 207 -24.64 -1.13 -15.39
CA TRP A 207 -25.25 -1.78 -14.20
C TRP A 207 -26.77 -1.99 -14.34
N GLY A 208 -27.21 -2.28 -15.57
CA GLY A 208 -28.62 -2.49 -15.92
C GLY A 208 -29.48 -1.22 -15.98
N LEU A 209 -28.90 -0.02 -15.88
CA LEU A 209 -29.61 1.25 -15.82
C LEU A 209 -29.21 2.18 -16.97
N THR A 210 -30.16 2.96 -17.50
CA THR A 210 -29.84 4.13 -18.33
C THR A 210 -29.44 5.33 -17.46
N ASP A 211 -28.95 6.40 -18.08
CA ASP A 211 -28.64 7.64 -17.37
C ASP A 211 -29.89 8.28 -16.75
N ASP A 212 -31.02 8.22 -17.46
CA ASP A 212 -32.32 8.68 -16.95
C ASP A 212 -32.79 7.83 -15.75
N ASP A 213 -32.59 6.51 -15.79
CA ASP A 213 -32.88 5.63 -14.66
C ASP A 213 -32.05 6.01 -13.43
N ILE A 214 -30.77 6.34 -13.63
CA ILE A 214 -29.87 6.74 -12.55
C ILE A 214 -30.35 8.05 -11.92
N ALA A 215 -30.61 9.06 -12.75
CA ALA A 215 -31.05 10.38 -12.31
C ALA A 215 -32.41 10.32 -11.57
N ALA A 216 -33.34 9.49 -12.06
CA ALA A 216 -34.66 9.37 -11.45
C ALA A 216 -34.66 8.55 -10.16
N ARG A 217 -33.86 7.48 -10.08
CA ARG A 217 -33.94 6.49 -8.98
C ARG A 217 -32.92 6.70 -7.88
N PHE A 218 -31.79 7.37 -8.17
CA PHE A 218 -30.70 7.54 -7.22
C PHE A 218 -30.22 8.99 -7.16
N PRO A 219 -30.98 9.89 -6.50
CA PRO A 219 -30.62 11.30 -6.39
C PRO A 219 -29.42 11.57 -5.46
N ALA A 220 -28.79 10.53 -4.91
CA ALA A 220 -27.70 10.61 -3.94
C ALA A 220 -26.74 9.42 -4.03
N PHE A 221 -25.54 9.59 -3.45
CA PHE A 221 -24.45 8.61 -3.46
C PHE A 221 -24.83 7.24 -2.89
N TRP A 222 -25.31 7.17 -1.65
CA TRP A 222 -25.47 5.90 -0.93
C TRP A 222 -26.40 4.90 -1.63
N PRO A 223 -27.62 5.30 -2.05
CA PRO A 223 -28.50 4.40 -2.80
C PRO A 223 -27.85 3.86 -4.08
N PHE A 224 -27.09 4.69 -4.80
CA PHE A 224 -26.46 4.27 -6.04
C PHE A 224 -25.26 3.35 -5.81
N TYR A 225 -24.41 3.66 -4.83
CA TYR A 225 -23.32 2.80 -4.37
C TYR A 225 -23.83 1.39 -4.03
N HIS A 226 -24.91 1.30 -3.25
CA HIS A 226 -25.51 0.02 -2.88
C HIS A 226 -26.09 -0.73 -4.09
N HIS A 227 -26.68 -0.01 -5.05
CA HIS A 227 -27.13 -0.61 -6.32
C HIS A 227 -25.97 -1.23 -7.09
N ILE A 228 -24.85 -0.52 -7.24
CA ILE A 228 -23.66 -1.04 -7.94
C ILE A 228 -23.17 -2.32 -7.25
N MET A 229 -23.00 -2.28 -5.93
CA MET A 229 -22.58 -3.45 -5.14
C MET A 229 -23.52 -4.64 -5.34
N TYR A 230 -24.84 -4.41 -5.22
CA TYR A 230 -25.85 -5.45 -5.41
C TYR A 230 -25.85 -6.01 -6.83
N TRP A 231 -25.70 -5.16 -7.84
CA TRP A 231 -25.69 -5.57 -9.23
C TRP A 231 -24.52 -6.51 -9.53
N TYR A 232 -23.30 -6.19 -9.08
CA TYR A 232 -22.13 -7.07 -9.25
C TYR A 232 -22.32 -8.42 -8.55
N TYR A 233 -22.86 -8.39 -7.33
CA TYR A 233 -23.17 -9.60 -6.57
C TYR A 233 -24.20 -10.49 -7.32
N HIS A 234 -25.30 -9.91 -7.81
CA HIS A 234 -26.35 -10.65 -8.49
C HIS A 234 -25.92 -11.20 -9.86
N MET A 235 -25.05 -10.47 -10.56
CA MET A 235 -24.53 -10.88 -11.87
C MET A 235 -23.34 -11.85 -11.77
N ASP A 236 -22.93 -12.21 -10.55
CA ASP A 236 -21.75 -13.06 -10.31
C ASP A 236 -20.49 -12.52 -10.98
N LEU A 237 -20.29 -11.20 -10.86
CA LEU A 237 -19.15 -10.48 -11.42
C LEU A 237 -18.30 -9.91 -10.29
N PRO A 238 -16.97 -10.07 -10.34
CA PRO A 238 -16.11 -9.50 -9.32
C PRO A 238 -15.89 -7.99 -9.58
N LEU A 239 -15.89 -7.19 -8.52
CA LEU A 239 -15.42 -5.79 -8.55
C LEU A 239 -13.88 -5.71 -8.48
N THR A 240 -13.27 -6.79 -8.03
CA THR A 240 -11.83 -6.98 -7.88
C THR A 240 -11.26 -7.89 -8.95
N GLY A 241 -9.94 -7.82 -9.16
CA GLY A 241 -9.22 -8.88 -9.85
C GLY A 241 -8.90 -10.03 -8.90
N HIS A 242 -8.20 -11.03 -9.44
CA HIS A 242 -7.73 -12.16 -8.64
C HIS A 242 -6.61 -11.65 -7.73
N PHE A 243 -6.80 -11.77 -6.42
CA PHE A 243 -5.80 -11.34 -5.46
C PHE A 243 -4.86 -12.51 -5.16
N LYS A 244 -3.58 -12.22 -5.05
CA LYS A 244 -2.57 -13.17 -4.63
C LYS A 244 -1.64 -12.48 -3.64
N VAL A 245 -1.35 -13.15 -2.54
CA VAL A 245 -0.39 -12.67 -1.54
C VAL A 245 0.68 -13.74 -1.40
N ASP A 246 1.92 -13.38 -1.71
CA ASP A 246 3.09 -14.23 -1.44
C ASP A 246 3.91 -13.61 -0.30
N MET A 247 4.41 -14.45 0.61
CA MET A 247 5.33 -14.04 1.66
C MET A 247 6.71 -14.65 1.43
N TYR A 248 7.72 -13.80 1.50
CA TYR A 248 9.13 -14.18 1.42
C TYR A 248 9.88 -13.75 2.67
N ILE A 249 11.00 -14.41 2.92
CA ILE A 249 12.00 -13.98 3.91
C ILE A 249 13.34 -13.81 3.23
N TRP A 250 14.07 -12.76 3.60
CA TRP A 250 15.44 -12.56 3.14
C TRP A 250 16.34 -12.18 4.31
N GLY A 251 17.14 -13.15 4.75
CA GLY A 251 18.18 -12.94 5.75
C GLY A 251 19.48 -12.43 5.13
N ARG A 252 20.28 -11.71 5.91
CA ARG A 252 21.58 -11.16 5.48
C ARG A 252 22.54 -12.18 4.86
N HIS A 253 22.47 -13.44 5.31
CA HIS A 253 23.34 -14.53 4.83
C HIS A 253 22.72 -15.39 3.74
N MET A 254 21.51 -15.06 3.29
CA MET A 254 20.82 -15.77 2.22
C MET A 254 21.18 -15.15 0.86
N PRO A 255 21.55 -15.94 -0.16
CA PRO A 255 21.89 -15.42 -1.48
C PRO A 255 20.68 -14.80 -2.19
N GLU A 256 19.48 -15.31 -1.92
CA GLU A 256 18.22 -14.86 -2.50
C GLU A 256 17.06 -14.96 -1.49
N PRO A 257 15.96 -14.23 -1.68
CA PRO A 257 14.75 -14.39 -0.86
C PRO A 257 14.16 -15.79 -1.02
N ASP A 258 13.70 -16.37 0.08
CA ASP A 258 12.98 -17.64 0.05
C ASP A 258 11.47 -17.41 0.16
N LYS A 259 10.70 -18.05 -0.73
CA LYS A 259 9.23 -17.98 -0.70
C LYS A 259 8.71 -19.00 0.31
N ILE A 260 8.25 -18.50 1.45
CA ILE A 260 7.83 -19.36 2.54
C ILE A 260 6.32 -19.62 2.55
N TRP A 261 5.51 -18.70 2.02
CA TRP A 261 4.06 -18.84 2.01
C TRP A 261 3.41 -18.13 0.82
N GLY A 262 2.19 -18.53 0.48
CA GLY A 262 1.41 -17.89 -0.58
C GLY A 262 -0.04 -18.34 -0.57
N CYS A 263 -0.95 -17.40 -0.86
CA CYS A 263 -2.38 -17.63 -0.86
C CYS A 263 -3.04 -16.88 -2.02
N ASP A 264 -3.89 -17.61 -2.74
CA ASP A 264 -4.78 -17.07 -3.76
C ASP A 264 -6.14 -16.74 -3.16
N PHE A 265 -6.65 -15.57 -3.51
CA PHE A 265 -7.98 -15.08 -3.16
C PHE A 265 -8.80 -15.02 -4.44
N PRO A 266 -9.66 -16.02 -4.68
CA PRO A 266 -10.44 -16.12 -5.90
C PRO A 266 -11.32 -14.90 -6.16
N ASN A 267 -11.65 -14.69 -7.44
CA ASN A 267 -12.61 -13.66 -7.83
C ASN A 267 -14.01 -13.91 -7.26
N ASP A 268 -14.39 -15.19 -7.17
CA ASP A 268 -15.67 -15.60 -6.61
C ASP A 268 -15.59 -15.61 -5.08
N TYR A 269 -16.38 -14.77 -4.43
CA TYR A 269 -16.46 -14.66 -2.96
C TYR A 269 -17.00 -15.93 -2.28
N ARG A 270 -17.58 -16.86 -3.04
CA ARG A 270 -18.06 -18.17 -2.54
C ARG A 270 -16.94 -19.20 -2.45
N ILE A 271 -15.83 -18.99 -3.16
CA ILE A 271 -14.67 -19.88 -3.10
C ILE A 271 -13.75 -19.37 -1.99
N PRO A 272 -13.40 -20.21 -0.99
CA PRO A 272 -12.50 -19.80 0.06
C PRO A 272 -11.09 -19.52 -0.50
N PRO A 273 -10.29 -18.69 0.19
CA PRO A 273 -8.88 -18.53 -0.14
C PRO A 273 -8.15 -19.88 -0.15
N ALA A 274 -7.23 -20.05 -1.10
CA ALA A 274 -6.49 -21.29 -1.30
C ALA A 274 -5.00 -21.05 -1.10
N GLU A 275 -4.44 -21.67 -0.06
CA GLU A 275 -3.00 -21.69 0.19
C GLU A 275 -2.31 -22.55 -0.87
N HIS A 276 -1.14 -22.11 -1.34
CA HIS A 276 -0.38 -22.81 -2.38
C HIS A 276 0.28 -24.08 -1.80
N PRO A 277 -0.09 -25.28 -2.28
CA PRO A 277 0.54 -26.51 -1.82
C PRO A 277 2.01 -26.53 -2.24
N GLY A 278 2.92 -26.62 -1.25
CA GLY A 278 4.36 -26.70 -1.48
C GLY A 278 5.17 -25.47 -1.06
N ASN A 279 4.53 -24.39 -0.57
CA ASN A 279 5.26 -23.32 0.11
C ASN A 279 5.66 -23.78 1.52
N GLY A 280 6.90 -23.45 1.92
CA GLY A 280 7.62 -24.13 3.00
C GLY A 280 7.04 -24.00 4.42
N ILE A 281 6.18 -23.02 4.70
CA ILE A 281 5.55 -22.86 6.01
C ILE A 281 4.04 -23.06 5.98
N GLY A 282 3.53 -23.76 6.99
CA GLY A 282 2.11 -23.95 7.26
C GLY A 282 1.67 -23.21 8.54
N ARG A 283 0.43 -23.44 8.96
CA ARG A 283 -0.18 -22.78 10.13
C ARG A 283 0.52 -23.10 11.46
N ASP A 284 1.09 -24.30 11.56
CA ASP A 284 1.84 -24.74 12.74
C ASP A 284 3.32 -24.36 12.68
N SER A 285 3.77 -23.71 11.59
CA SER A 285 5.15 -23.28 11.46
C SER A 285 5.45 -22.13 12.42
N MET A 286 6.63 -22.24 13.04
CA MET A 286 7.09 -21.27 14.03
C MET A 286 8.19 -20.39 13.45
N PHE A 287 8.00 -19.08 13.55
CA PHE A 287 9.07 -18.12 13.39
C PHE A 287 9.99 -18.19 14.62
N ARG A 288 11.30 -18.18 14.38
CA ARG A 288 12.32 -18.19 15.43
C ARG A 288 13.26 -17.03 15.24
N PHE A 289 13.41 -16.20 16.26
CA PHE A 289 14.26 -15.02 16.22
C PHE A 289 14.77 -14.69 17.61
N ASN A 290 16.09 -14.53 17.76
CA ASN A 290 16.75 -14.25 19.04
C ASN A 290 16.28 -15.18 20.18
N GLY A 291 16.20 -16.49 19.93
CA GLY A 291 15.78 -17.47 20.95
C GLY A 291 14.28 -17.48 21.28
N ILE A 292 13.49 -16.57 20.73
CA ILE A 292 12.04 -16.54 20.86
C ILE A 292 11.40 -17.33 19.72
N SER A 293 10.28 -17.99 20.02
CA SER A 293 9.45 -18.66 19.04
C SER A 293 8.01 -18.16 19.11
N ILE A 294 7.44 -17.84 17.95
CA ILE A 294 6.06 -17.39 17.76
C ILE A 294 5.52 -18.01 16.46
N PRO A 295 4.26 -18.46 16.40
CA PRO A 295 3.68 -18.94 15.14
C PRO A 295 3.68 -17.83 14.09
N PHE A 296 3.81 -18.18 12.81
CA PHE A 296 3.56 -17.21 11.74
C PHE A 296 2.08 -16.78 11.73
N PRO A 297 1.75 -15.53 11.34
CA PRO A 297 0.38 -15.02 11.42
C PRO A 297 -0.46 -15.46 10.20
N ILE A 298 -0.39 -16.73 9.80
CA ILE A 298 -1.01 -17.22 8.55
C ILE A 298 -2.52 -17.04 8.56
N ASP A 299 -3.21 -17.46 9.62
CA ASP A 299 -4.68 -17.31 9.71
C ASP A 299 -5.11 -15.84 9.71
N ASP A 300 -4.33 -14.96 10.36
CA ASP A 300 -4.57 -13.52 10.37
C ASP A 300 -4.34 -12.90 8.98
N LEU A 301 -3.29 -13.31 8.27
CA LEU A 301 -3.00 -12.87 6.90
C LEU A 301 -4.10 -13.30 5.93
N VAL A 302 -4.61 -14.54 6.03
CA VAL A 302 -5.73 -15.02 5.22
C VAL A 302 -7.00 -14.22 5.52
N ARG A 303 -7.33 -14.04 6.81
CA ARG A 303 -8.52 -13.29 7.22
C ARG A 303 -8.47 -11.83 6.77
N GLU A 304 -7.35 -11.15 7.04
CA GLU A 304 -7.19 -9.75 6.69
C GLU A 304 -7.01 -9.54 5.19
N GLY A 305 -6.39 -10.46 4.46
CA GLY A 305 -6.35 -10.44 2.99
C GLY A 305 -7.75 -10.50 2.36
N GLU A 306 -8.62 -11.37 2.87
CA GLU A 306 -10.01 -11.48 2.42
C GLU A 306 -10.83 -10.22 2.74
N LYS A 307 -10.64 -9.66 3.93
CA LYS A 307 -11.25 -8.38 4.32
C LYS A 307 -10.75 -7.23 3.45
N GLY A 308 -9.45 -7.19 3.18
CA GLY A 308 -8.80 -6.25 2.28
C GLY A 308 -9.39 -6.27 0.88
N ARG A 309 -9.55 -7.47 0.31
CA ARG A 309 -10.22 -7.69 -0.98
C ARG A 309 -11.64 -7.12 -1.01
N ARG A 310 -12.44 -7.33 0.05
CA ARG A 310 -13.79 -6.75 0.17
C ARG A 310 -13.76 -5.23 0.22
N TYR A 311 -12.84 -4.65 0.98
CA TYR A 311 -12.69 -3.20 1.04
C TYR A 311 -12.27 -2.59 -0.30
N VAL A 312 -11.41 -3.25 -1.07
CA VAL A 312 -11.09 -2.80 -2.44
C VAL A 312 -12.34 -2.81 -3.33
N SER A 313 -13.23 -3.80 -3.18
CA SER A 313 -14.52 -3.81 -3.89
C SER A 313 -15.42 -2.65 -3.50
N TYR A 314 -15.55 -2.36 -2.21
CA TYR A 314 -16.32 -1.21 -1.73
C TYR A 314 -15.77 0.10 -2.27
N GLU A 315 -14.44 0.29 -2.20
CA GLU A 315 -13.79 1.48 -2.73
C GLU A 315 -14.05 1.65 -4.24
N ARG A 316 -14.03 0.57 -5.02
CA ARG A 316 -14.30 0.61 -6.46
C ARG A 316 -15.74 0.94 -6.79
N ALA A 317 -16.70 0.35 -6.07
CA ALA A 317 -18.10 0.69 -6.25
C ALA A 317 -18.38 2.15 -5.85
N ALA A 318 -17.72 2.64 -4.80
CA ALA A 318 -17.83 4.03 -4.39
C ALA A 318 -17.25 4.98 -5.45
N ASN A 319 -16.04 4.70 -5.94
CA ASN A 319 -15.41 5.49 -7.01
C ASN A 319 -16.25 5.49 -8.29
N ALA A 320 -16.80 4.33 -8.67
CA ALA A 320 -17.71 4.19 -9.80
C ALA A 320 -19.00 5.01 -9.63
N ALA A 321 -19.59 5.01 -8.43
CA ALA A 321 -20.76 5.81 -8.11
C ALA A 321 -20.45 7.31 -8.21
N VAL A 322 -19.35 7.76 -7.63
CA VAL A 322 -18.91 9.17 -7.67
C VAL A 322 -18.67 9.62 -9.10
N GLU A 323 -17.89 8.86 -9.89
CA GLU A 323 -17.60 9.19 -11.28
C GLU A 323 -18.88 9.34 -12.10
N LYS A 324 -19.82 8.40 -11.95
CA LYS A 324 -21.06 8.43 -12.72
C LYS A 324 -22.02 9.53 -12.28
N LEU A 325 -22.23 9.74 -10.97
CA LEU A 325 -23.07 10.84 -10.47
C LEU A 325 -22.51 12.21 -10.89
N ARG A 326 -21.18 12.38 -10.80
CA ARG A 326 -20.50 13.58 -11.30
C ARG A 326 -20.76 13.81 -12.79
N SER A 327 -20.68 12.76 -13.61
CA SER A 327 -20.93 12.88 -15.05
C SER A 327 -22.37 13.29 -15.41
N LEU A 328 -23.30 13.07 -14.48
CA LEU A 328 -24.72 13.44 -14.61
C LEU A 328 -25.06 14.77 -13.93
N GLY A 329 -24.09 15.45 -13.30
CA GLY A 329 -24.34 16.66 -12.52
C GLY A 329 -25.18 16.41 -11.26
N LEU A 330 -25.18 15.18 -10.73
CA LEU A 330 -25.97 14.80 -9.56
C LEU A 330 -25.16 14.92 -8.26
N PRO A 331 -25.81 15.15 -7.11
CA PRO A 331 -25.14 15.19 -5.82
C PRO A 331 -24.48 13.85 -5.47
N TYR A 332 -23.22 13.91 -5.06
CA TYR A 332 -22.47 12.79 -4.49
C TYR A 332 -21.90 13.13 -3.11
N THR A 333 -22.44 14.18 -2.47
CA THR A 333 -22.10 14.58 -1.10
C THR A 333 -22.49 13.47 -0.12
N GLY A 334 -21.61 13.19 0.85
CA GLY A 334 -21.76 12.06 1.80
C GLY A 334 -20.75 10.93 1.61
N TYR A 335 -20.02 10.90 0.49
CA TYR A 335 -18.77 10.17 0.36
C TYR A 335 -17.62 11.18 0.28
N VAL A 336 -17.02 11.45 1.43
CA VAL A 336 -15.71 12.11 1.46
C VAL A 336 -14.70 11.00 1.18
N ALA A 337 -14.14 10.98 -0.02
CA ALA A 337 -12.92 10.20 -0.25
C ALA A 337 -11.85 10.83 0.65
N ARG A 338 -11.61 10.29 1.85
CA ARG A 338 -10.77 10.83 2.94
C ARG A 338 -9.64 11.76 2.46
N GLY A 339 -9.97 13.03 2.27
CA GLY A 339 -9.18 13.98 1.46
C GLY A 339 -9.97 15.20 0.99
N ASP A 340 -11.26 15.35 1.34
CA ASP A 340 -12.01 16.61 1.19
C ASP A 340 -12.06 17.43 2.51
N ASP A 341 -11.23 17.09 3.51
CA ASP A 341 -11.03 17.92 4.71
C ASP A 341 -9.78 18.80 4.58
#